data_AF-A0A537QQP5-F1
#
_entry.id   AF-A0A537QQP5-F1
#
_cell.length_a   1.000
_cell.length_b   1.000
_cell.length_c   1.000
_cell.angle_alpha   90.00
_cell.angle_beta   90.00
_cell.angle_gamma   90.00
#
_symmetry.space_group_name_H-M   'P 1'
#
loop_
_entity.id
_entity.type
_entity.pdbx_description
1 polymer ?
#
loop_
_entity_poly.entity_id
_entity_poly.type
_entity_poly.pdbx_seq_one_letter_code
_entity_poly.pdbx_strand_id
1 'polypeptide(L)' 'MADKRERAHDMAEKGLDKLVEGDKSGEKLIDKAKKLDPGAVDELAREVDRDKEKAERFGGKR' A
#
# COMPACT_ATOMS: atom_id res chain seq x y z
N MET A 1 18.20 10.72 -1.20
CA MET A 1 16.82 10.88 -0.64
C MET A 1 15.84 9.85 -1.19
N ALA A 2 16.19 9.04 -2.21
CA ALA A 2 15.35 7.95 -2.70
C ALA A 2 15.09 6.87 -1.63
N ASP A 3 16.07 6.60 -0.76
CA ASP A 3 16.00 5.50 0.21
C ASP A 3 14.89 5.66 1.26
N LYS A 4 14.51 6.90 1.62
CA LYS A 4 13.44 7.12 2.61
C LYS A 4 12.07 6.84 2.02
N ARG A 5 11.86 7.25 0.77
CA ARG A 5 10.62 7.03 0.03
C ARG A 5 10.41 5.56 -0.26
N GLU A 6 11.44 4.88 -0.78
CA GLU A 6 11.41 3.43 -1.05
C GLU A 6 11.12 2.65 0.24
N ARG A 7 11.83 2.93 1.34
CA ARG A 7 11.55 2.28 2.63
C ARG A 7 10.16 2.57 3.17
N ALA A 8 9.62 3.77 2.95
CA ALA A 8 8.27 4.11 3.36
C ALA A 8 7.23 3.33 2.52
N HIS A 9 7.47 3.22 1.21
CA HIS A 9 6.62 2.45 0.30
C HIS A 9 6.61 0.96 0.69
N ASP A 10 7.78 0.32 0.81
CA ASP A 10 7.92 -1.08 1.25
C ASP A 10 7.22 -1.35 2.60
N MET A 11 7.30 -0.39 3.51
CA MET A 11 6.71 -0.52 4.84
C MET A 11 5.18 -0.39 4.78
N ALA A 12 4.67 0.49 3.93
CA ALA A 12 3.24 0.63 3.70
C ALA A 12 2.68 -0.61 2.98
N GLU A 13 3.38 -1.16 1.98
CA GLU A 13 3.01 -2.38 1.26
C GLU A 13 2.90 -3.57 2.20
N LYS A 14 3.96 -3.86 2.98
CA LYS A 14 3.92 -4.90 4.03
C LYS A 14 2.82 -4.67 5.05
N GLY A 15 2.51 -3.40 5.34
CA GLY A 15 1.41 -3.02 6.21
C GLY A 15 0.06 -3.43 5.65
N LEU A 16 -0.19 -3.16 4.36
CA LEU A 16 -1.40 -3.57 3.66
C LEU A 16 -1.53 -5.09 3.58
N ASP A 17 -0.45 -5.81 3.24
CA ASP A 17 -0.46 -7.28 3.16
C ASP A 17 -0.90 -7.90 4.49
N LYS A 18 -0.34 -7.43 5.60
CA LYS A 18 -0.72 -7.87 6.95
C LYS A 18 -2.19 -7.60 7.25
N LEU A 19 -2.73 -6.46 6.82
CA LEU A 19 -4.16 -6.17 7.02
C LEU A 19 -5.04 -7.10 6.20
N VAL A 20 -4.62 -7.46 4.98
CA VAL A 20 -5.31 -8.47 4.16
C VAL A 20 -5.28 -9.86 4.84
N GLU A 21 -4.18 -10.20 5.49
CA GLU A 21 -4.04 -11.42 6.30
C GLU A 21 -4.81 -11.37 7.65
N GLY A 22 -5.40 -10.22 8.01
CA GLY A 22 -6.14 -10.02 9.27
C GLY A 22 -5.26 -9.63 10.46
N ASP A 23 -3.97 -9.36 10.25
CA ASP A 23 -3.03 -8.89 11.26
C ASP A 23 -3.09 -7.36 11.43
N LYS A 24 -3.66 -6.93 12.55
CA LYS A 24 -3.77 -5.51 12.94
C LYS A 24 -2.42 -4.80 13.12
N SER A 25 -1.30 -5.53 13.20
CA SER A 25 0.02 -4.91 13.23
C SER A 25 0.34 -4.15 11.93
N GLY A 26 -0.36 -4.43 10.83
CA GLY A 26 -0.26 -3.69 9.57
C GLY A 26 -0.55 -2.20 9.71
N GLU A 27 -1.52 -1.79 10.54
CA GLU A 27 -1.85 -0.37 10.78
C GLU A 27 -0.63 0.40 11.29
N LYS A 28 0.14 -0.23 12.20
CA LYS A 28 1.35 0.39 12.77
C LYS A 28 2.46 0.57 11.75
N LEU A 29 2.53 -0.27 10.72
CA LEU A 29 3.51 -0.14 9.65
C LEU A 29 3.13 1.00 8.71
N ILE A 30 1.85 1.11 8.34
CA ILE A 30 1.33 2.21 7.53
C ILE A 30 1.55 3.56 8.24
N ASP A 31 1.27 3.63 9.54
CA ASP A 31 1.52 4.84 10.34
C ASP A 31 3.00 5.24 10.38
N LYS A 32 3.90 4.25 10.47
CA LYS A 32 5.35 4.49 10.45
C LYS A 32 5.82 4.93 9.07
N ALA A 33 5.31 4.31 8.01
CA ALA A 33 5.57 4.72 6.62
C ALA A 33 5.15 6.17 6.38
N LYS A 34 3.94 6.55 6.81
CA LYS A 34 3.40 7.91 6.68
C LYS A 34 4.25 8.95 7.42
N LYS A 35 4.83 8.59 8.56
CA LYS A 35 5.77 9.45 9.30
C LYS A 35 7.12 9.59 8.60
N LEU A 36 7.55 8.57 7.84
CA LEU A 36 8.81 8.58 7.12
C LEU A 36 8.70 9.36 5.81
N ASP A 37 7.68 9.07 5.02
CA ASP A 37 7.31 9.80 3.81
C ASP A 37 5.81 9.59 3.50
N PRO A 38 4.95 10.60 3.71
CA PRO A 38 3.52 10.47 3.40
C PRO A 38 3.27 10.29 1.89
N GLY A 39 4.15 10.82 1.03
CA GLY A 39 3.99 10.70 -0.43
C GLY A 39 4.16 9.28 -0.94
N ALA A 40 4.91 8.44 -0.23
CA ALA A 40 5.05 7.01 -0.54
C ALA A 40 3.74 6.23 -0.27
N VAL A 41 3.04 6.57 0.83
CA VAL A 41 1.75 5.95 1.16
C VAL A 41 0.67 6.37 0.16
N ASP A 42 0.67 7.64 -0.26
CA ASP A 42 -0.27 8.15 -1.26
C ASP A 42 -0.04 7.52 -2.66
N GLU A 43 1.21 7.25 -3.02
CA GLU A 43 1.55 6.53 -4.26
C GLU A 43 1.01 5.10 -4.24
N LEU A 44 1.29 4.37 -3.16
CA LEU A 44 0.81 3.00 -2.97
C LEU A 44 -0.72 2.92 -2.98
N ALA A 45 -1.41 3.88 -2.35
CA ALA A 45 -2.87 3.95 -2.41
C ALA A 45 -3.40 4.04 -3.85
N ARG A 46 -2.77 4.87 -4.69
CA ARG A 46 -3.12 4.98 -6.13
C ARG A 46 -2.78 3.72 -6.91
N GLU A 47 -1.72 3.00 -6.54
CA GLU A 47 -1.38 1.70 -7.13
C GLU A 47 -2.47 0.66 -6.86
N VAL A 48 -2.86 0.53 -5.59
CA VAL A 48 -3.94 -0.37 -5.16
C VAL A 48 -5.26 -0.04 -5.87
N ASP A 49 -5.63 1.24 -5.97
CA ASP A 49 -6.86 1.63 -6.65
C ASP A 49 -6.83 1.31 -8.15
N ARG A 50 -5.69 1.54 -8.83
CA ARG A 50 -5.53 1.14 -10.24
C ARG A 50 -5.60 -0.36 -10.43
N ASP A 51 -5.08 -1.13 -9.48
CA ASP A 51 -5.10 -2.59 -9.57
C ASP A 51 -6.50 -3.16 -9.29
N LYS A 52 -7.28 -2.54 -8.39
CA LYS A 52 -8.71 -2.81 -8.25
C LYS A 52 -9.48 -2.51 -9.54
N GLU A 53 -9.28 -1.34 -10.15
CA GLU A 53 -9.94 -0.98 -11.42
C GLU A 53 -9.62 -1.98 -12.53
N LYS A 54 -8.37 -2.44 -12.63
CA LYS A 54 -7.99 -3.49 -13.58
C LYS A 54 -8.69 -4.81 -13.24
N ALA A 55 -8.65 -5.25 -11.98
CA ALA A 55 -9.29 -6.49 -11.56
C ALA A 55 -10.79 -6.50 -11.86
N GLU A 56 -11.49 -5.39 -11.62
CA GLU A 56 -12.90 -5.22 -11.95
C GLU A 56 -13.15 -5.29 -13.47
N ARG A 57 -12.30 -4.65 -14.28
CA ARG A 57 -12.42 -4.69 -15.75
C ARG A 57 -12.16 -6.08 -16.34
N PHE A 58 -11.31 -6.90 -15.72
CA PHE A 58 -11.04 -8.28 -16.18
C PHE A 58 -12.05 -9.31 -15.64
N GLY A 59 -12.63 -9.08 -14.44
CA GLY A 59 -13.67 -9.94 -13.86
C GLY A 59 -15.03 -9.90 -14.58
N GLY A 60 -15.24 -8.90 -15.45
CA GLY A 60 -16.47 -8.69 -16.21
C GLY A 60 -16.60 -9.45 -17.54
N LYS A 61 -15.66 -10.34 -17.90
CA LYS A 61 -15.83 -11.25 -19.06
C LYS A 61 -16.38 -12.61 -18.60
N ARG A 62 -17.69 -12.70 -18.51
CA ARG A 62 -18.44 -13.97 -18.64
C ARG A 62 -19.47 -13.81 -19.75
#